data_AF-A0A6M2DUD6-F1
#
_entry.id   AF-A0A6M2DUD6-F1
#
_cell.length_a   1.000
_cell.length_b   1.000
_cell.length_c   1.000
_cell.angle_alpha   90.00
_cell.angle_beta   90.00
_cell.angle_gamma   90.00
#
_symmetry.space_group_name_H-M   'P 1'
#
loop_
_entity.id
_entity.type
_entity.pdbx_description
1 polymer ?
#
loop_
_entity_poly.entity_id
_entity_poly.type
_entity_poly.pdbx_seq_one_letter_code
_entity_poly.pdbx_strand_id
1 'polypeptide(L)'
;MYLGVYGALGIGQVLATSLSTVLMAFGTLNASKDLHNFLLQSVMKLPMSFLDTMPLGRLLSRFSYDVNVLDINLPMNLRQWLPSCFRVRASAIVLPQ
;
A
#
# COMPACT_ATOMS: atom_id res chain seq x y z
N MET A 1 -25.67 16.12 -19.74
CA MET A 1 -25.67 15.36 -18.46
C MET A 1 -24.54 14.33 -18.36
N TYR A 2 -24.23 13.57 -19.41
CA TYR A 2 -23.12 12.59 -19.40
C TYR A 2 -21.75 13.17 -18.99
N LEU A 3 -21.39 14.37 -19.46
CA LEU A 3 -20.09 15.00 -19.17
C LEU A 3 -19.86 15.26 -17.67
N GLY A 4 -20.93 15.57 -16.91
CA GLY A 4 -20.85 15.79 -15.46
C GLY A 4 -20.60 14.50 -14.68
N VAL A 5 -21.20 13.39 -15.12
CA VAL A 5 -20.96 12.07 -14.53
C VAL A 5 -19.51 11.66 -14.76
N TYR A 6 -19.00 11.76 -16.00
CA TYR A 6 -17.59 11.46 -16.29
C TYR A 6 -16.62 12.35 -15.48
N GLY A 7 -16.93 13.63 -15.30
CA GLY A 7 -16.14 14.54 -14.46
C GLY A 7 -16.09 14.11 -12.99
N ALA A 8 -17.23 13.75 -12.40
CA ALA A 8 -17.30 13.30 -11.01
C ALA A 8 -16.54 11.98 -10.77
N LEU A 9 -16.62 11.02 -11.70
CA LEU A 9 -15.89 9.75 -11.60
C LEU A 9 -14.38 9.97 -11.74
N GLY A 10 -13.95 10.87 -12.64
CA GLY A 10 -12.54 11.25 -12.78
C GLY A 10 -11.96 11.88 -11.51
N ILE A 11 -12.70 12.80 -10.88
CA ILE A 11 -12.28 13.42 -9.61
C ILE A 11 -12.18 12.37 -8.50
N GLY A 12 -13.17 11.47 -8.39
CA GLY A 12 -13.15 10.38 -7.41
C GLY A 12 -11.95 9.45 -7.59
N GLN A 13 -11.58 9.15 -8.84
CA GLN A 13 -10.39 8.33 -9.15
C GLN A 13 -9.10 9.03 -8.71
N VAL A 14 -8.93 10.32 -9.02
CA VAL A 14 -7.73 11.08 -8.63
C VAL A 14 -7.59 11.13 -7.11
N LEU A 15 -8.67 11.45 -6.40
CA LEU A 15 -8.68 11.47 -4.93
C LEU A 15 -8.27 10.13 -4.33
N ALA A 16 -8.87 9.02 -4.81
CA ALA A 16 -8.54 7.69 -4.32
C ALA A 16 -7.06 7.33 -4.54
N THR A 17 -6.51 7.65 -5.72
CA THR A 17 -5.09 7.38 -6.00
C THR A 17 -4.16 8.24 -5.13
N SER A 18 -4.47 9.51 -4.91
CA SER A 18 -3.68 10.40 -4.06
C SER A 18 -3.66 9.93 -2.60
N LEU A 19 -4.81 9.49 -2.07
CA LEU A 19 -4.92 8.97 -0.72
C LEU A 19 -4.09 7.69 -0.54
N SER A 20 -4.11 6.79 -1.52
CA SER A 20 -3.30 5.57 -1.49
C SER A 20 -1.80 5.87 -1.40
N THR A 21 -1.31 6.83 -2.19
CA THR A 21 0.12 7.23 -2.15
C THR A 21 0.51 7.82 -0.79
N VAL A 22 -0.36 8.63 -0.20
CA VAL A 22 -0.15 9.21 1.12
C VAL A 22 -0.12 8.12 2.19
N LEU A 23 -1.08 7.18 2.16
CA LEU A 23 -1.13 6.06 3.09
C LEU A 23 0.11 5.16 3.02
N MET A 24 0.65 4.89 1.82
CA MET A 24 1.90 4.15 1.66
C MET A 24 3.10 4.89 2.24
N ALA A 25 3.19 6.20 2.02
CA ALA A 25 4.25 7.02 2.61
C ALA A 25 4.21 6.99 4.14
N PHE A 26 3.01 7.04 4.74
CA PHE A 26 2.85 6.87 6.18
C PHE A 26 3.14 5.44 6.64
N GLY A 27 2.74 4.44 5.87
CA GLY A 27 2.98 3.02 6.15
C GLY A 27 4.46 2.67 6.21
N THR A 28 5.26 3.12 5.23
CA THR A 28 6.72 2.93 5.21
C THR A 28 7.41 3.65 6.36
N LEU A 29 6.99 4.87 6.69
CA LEU A 29 7.52 5.60 7.85
C LEU A 29 7.20 4.89 9.18
N ASN A 30 6.00 4.35 9.32
CA ASN A 30 5.62 3.62 10.54
C ASN A 30 6.35 2.27 10.65
N ALA A 31 6.44 1.53 9.55
CA ALA A 31 7.19 0.28 9.48
C ALA A 31 8.68 0.47 9.81
N SER A 32 9.29 1.56 9.34
CA SER A 32 10.68 1.91 9.68
C SER A 32 10.88 2.15 11.17
N LYS A 33 9.92 2.82 11.83
CA LYS A 33 9.94 3.06 13.28
C LYS A 33 9.77 1.77 14.09
N ASP A 34 8.79 0.94 13.72
CA ASP A 34 8.55 -0.35 14.39
C ASP A 34 9.76 -1.26 14.27
N LEU A 35 10.37 -1.30 13.08
CA LEU A 35 11.59 -2.03 12.83
C LEU A 35 12.76 -1.53 13.70
N HIS A 36 12.95 -0.21 13.77
CA HIS A 36 14.03 0.38 14.56
C HIS A 36 13.88 0.05 16.05
N ASN A 37 12.66 0.14 16.60
CA ASN A 37 12.37 -0.23 17.98
C ASN A 37 12.57 -1.73 18.23
N PHE A 38 12.15 -2.59 17.30
CA PHE A 38 12.33 -4.03 17.41
C PHE A 38 13.82 -4.42 17.41
N LEU A 39 14.62 -3.76 16.56
CA LEU A 39 16.08 -3.90 16.54
C LEU A 39 16.71 -3.43 17.85
N LEU A 40 16.35 -2.25 18.35
CA LEU A 40 16.87 -1.70 19.60
C LEU A 40 16.60 -2.62 20.79
N GLN A 41 15.37 -3.13 20.91
CA GLN A 41 14.98 -4.04 21.98
C GLN A 41 15.67 -5.40 21.89
N SER A 42 15.87 -5.90 20.66
CA SER A 42 16.58 -7.16 20.43
C SER A 42 18.08 -7.03 20.72
N VAL A 43 18.71 -5.93 20.29
CA VAL A 43 20.13 -5.64 20.55
C VAL A 43 20.41 -5.52 22.04
N MET A 44 19.52 -4.88 22.82
CA MET A 44 19.71 -4.78 24.28
C MET A 44 19.55 -6.11 25.03
N LYS A 45 18.91 -7.12 24.45
CA LYS A 45 18.62 -8.40 25.10
C LYS A 45 19.56 -9.55 24.69
N LEU A 46 20.38 -9.39 23.66
CA LEU A 46 21.23 -10.46 23.13
C LEU A 46 22.72 -10.12 23.28
N PRO A 47 23.58 -11.05 23.76
CA PRO A 47 25.02 -10.88 23.69
C PRO A 47 25.46 -10.87 22.21
N MET A 48 26.41 -10.00 21.84
CA MET A 48 26.83 -9.75 20.45
C MET A 48 27.10 -11.02 19.61
N SER A 49 27.48 -12.15 20.23
CA SER A 49 27.71 -13.42 19.54
C SER A 49 26.45 -14.07 18.95
N PHE A 50 25.26 -13.83 19.51
CA PHE A 50 23.98 -14.35 18.97
C PHE A 50 23.33 -13.40 17.95
N LEU A 51 23.79 -12.14 17.90
CA LEU A 51 23.40 -11.16 16.87
C LEU A 51 23.92 -11.53 15.48
N ASP A 52 25.01 -12.31 15.40
CA ASP A 52 25.53 -12.88 14.15
C ASP A 52 24.85 -14.21 13.74
N THR A 53 24.23 -14.93 14.69
CA THR A 53 23.64 -16.26 14.42
C THR A 53 22.11 -16.24 14.26
N MET A 54 21.43 -15.27 14.88
CA MET A 54 19.97 -15.15 14.85
C MET A 54 19.53 -14.12 13.80
N PRO A 55 18.60 -14.45 12.90
CA PRO A 55 18.53 -13.76 11.62
C PRO A 55 17.63 -12.53 11.71
N LEU A 56 18.04 -11.51 12.47
CA LEU A 56 17.45 -10.17 12.44
C LEU A 56 17.38 -9.65 11.00
N GLY A 57 18.39 -9.95 10.19
CA GLY A 57 18.39 -9.69 8.76
C GLY A 57 17.30 -10.45 7.97
N ARG A 58 16.95 -11.69 8.33
CA ARG A 58 15.87 -12.45 7.67
C ARG A 58 14.50 -11.95 8.09
N LEU A 59 14.31 -11.56 9.35
CA LEU A 59 13.04 -10.96 9.80
C LEU A 59 12.84 -9.57 9.18
N LEU A 60 13.88 -8.74 9.17
CA LEU A 60 13.93 -7.45 8.46
C LEU A 60 13.59 -7.64 6.98
N SER A 61 14.27 -8.57 6.31
CA SER A 61 14.08 -8.83 4.88
C SER A 61 12.66 -9.35 4.59
N ARG A 62 12.09 -10.18 5.47
CA ARG A 62 10.72 -10.67 5.33
C ARG A 62 9.69 -9.57 5.58
N PHE A 63 9.84 -8.79 6.64
CA PHE A 63 8.92 -7.70 6.97
C PHE A 63 8.99 -6.56 5.94
N SER A 64 10.20 -6.21 5.50
CA SER A 64 10.39 -5.22 4.43
C SER A 64 9.84 -5.71 3.10
N TYR A 65 9.94 -7.01 2.81
CA TYR A 65 9.30 -7.61 1.63
C TYR A 65 7.77 -7.60 1.77
N ASP A 66 7.22 -7.96 2.92
CA ASP A 66 5.76 -7.99 3.15
C ASP A 66 5.15 -6.58 3.06
N VAL A 67 5.82 -5.57 3.63
CA VAL A 67 5.44 -4.15 3.48
C VAL A 67 5.55 -3.72 2.02
N ASN A 68 6.63 -4.06 1.33
CA ASN A 68 6.80 -3.74 -0.09
C ASN A 68 5.75 -4.44 -0.98
N VAL A 69 5.36 -5.67 -0.65
CA VAL A 69 4.29 -6.41 -1.33
C VAL A 69 2.95 -5.73 -1.08
N LEU A 70 2.63 -5.33 0.15
CA LEU A 70 1.44 -4.54 0.45
C LEU A 70 1.44 -3.21 -0.31
N ASP A 71 2.58 -2.51 -0.30
CA ASP A 71 2.79 -1.25 -0.98
C ASP A 71 2.66 -1.36 -2.50
N ILE A 72 3.07 -2.47 -3.12
CA ILE A 72 2.92 -2.63 -4.57
C ILE A 72 1.51 -3.11 -4.91
N ASN A 73 0.98 -4.07 -4.15
CA ASN A 73 -0.28 -4.71 -4.47
C ASN A 73 -1.49 -3.85 -4.14
N LEU A 74 -1.52 -3.09 -3.03
CA LEU A 74 -2.65 -2.22 -2.73
C LEU A 74 -2.94 -1.21 -3.86
N PRO A 75 -1.99 -0.35 -4.27
CA PRO A 75 -2.23 0.63 -5.31
C PRO A 75 -2.41 -0.02 -6.67
N MET A 76 -1.74 -1.16 -6.97
CA MET A 76 -1.97 -1.88 -8.23
C MET A 76 -3.41 -2.41 -8.31
N ASN A 77 -3.89 -3.05 -7.24
CA ASN A 77 -5.26 -3.52 -7.16
C ASN A 77 -6.23 -2.33 -7.17
N LEU A 78 -6.05 -1.30 -6.34
CA LEU A 78 -6.91 -0.11 -6.37
C LEU A 78 -6.93 0.56 -7.76
N ARG A 79 -5.78 0.71 -8.41
CA ARG A 79 -5.65 1.29 -9.75
C ARG A 79 -6.32 0.46 -10.84
N GLN A 80 -6.45 -0.86 -10.67
CA GLN A 80 -7.16 -1.71 -11.63
C GLN A 80 -8.65 -1.85 -11.29
N TRP A 81 -8.99 -1.93 -10.01
CA TRP A 81 -10.35 -2.14 -9.53
C TRP A 81 -11.21 -0.87 -9.66
N LEU A 82 -10.70 0.31 -9.28
CA LEU A 82 -11.45 1.57 -9.36
C LEU A 82 -11.93 1.86 -10.80
N PRO A 83 -11.05 1.90 -11.82
CA PRO A 83 -11.47 2.17 -13.19
C PRO A 83 -12.33 1.04 -13.76
N SER A 84 -12.13 -0.21 -13.34
CA SER A 84 -12.95 -1.33 -13.80
C SER A 84 -14.38 -1.22 -13.28
N CYS A 85 -14.56 -0.91 -11.99
CA CYS A 85 -15.88 -0.63 -11.41
C CYS A 85 -16.55 0.56 -12.11
N PHE A 86 -15.81 1.64 -12.39
CA PHE A 86 -16.35 2.79 -13.10
C PHE A 86 -16.71 2.48 -14.56
N ARG A 87 -15.89 1.71 -15.29
CA ARG A 87 -16.16 1.28 -16.67
C ARG A 87 -17.35 0.34 -16.78
N VAL A 88 -17.48 -0.61 -15.86
CA VAL A 88 -18.65 -1.51 -15.80
C VAL A 88 -19.92 -0.71 -15.55
N ARG A 89 -19.88 0.26 -14.62
CA ARG A 89 -21.06 1.10 -14.34
C ARG A 89 -21.40 2.05 -15.49
N ALA A 90 -20.39 2.61 -16.16
CA ALA A 90 -20.58 3.47 -17.32
C ALA A 90 -21.12 2.71 -18.54
N SER A 91 -20.64 1.49 -18.80
CA SER A 91 -21.17 0.65 -19.88
C SER A 91 -22.60 0.18 -19.61
N ALA A 92 -22.93 -0.21 -18.36
CA ALA A 92 -24.29 -0.58 -17.97
C ALA A 92 -25.31 0.58 -18.13
N ILE A 93 -24.87 1.84 -18.04
CA ILE A 93 -25.69 3.04 -18.25
C ILE A 93 -25.80 3.41 -19.74
N VAL A 94 -24.83 3.02 -20.57
CA VAL A 94 -24.83 3.28 -22.02
C VAL A 94 -25.65 2.25 -22.82
N LEU A 95 -25.72 1.00 -22.35
CA LEU A 95 -26.40 -0.12 -23.03
C LEU A 95 -27.94 -0.16 -23.00
N PRO A 96 -28.71 0.66 -22.23
CA PRO A 96 -30.17 0.70 -22.35
C PRO A 96 -30.69 1.78 -23.31
N GLN A 97 -29.88 2.24 -24.26
CA GLN A 97 -30.25 3.11 -25.40
C GLN A 97 -29.78 2.45 -26.69
#